data_AF-A0A6B3HIQ2-F1
#
_entry.id   AF-A0A6B3HIQ2-F1
#
_cell.length_a   1.000
_cell.length_b   1.000
_cell.length_c   1.000
_cell.angle_alpha   90.00
_cell.angle_beta   90.00
_cell.angle_gamma   90.00
#
_symmetry.space_group_name_H-M   'P 1'
#
loop_
_entity.id
_entity.type
_entity.pdbx_description
1 polymer ?
#
loop_
_entity_poly.entity_id
_entity_poly.type
_entity_poly.pdbx_seq_one_letter_code
_entity_poly.pdbx_strand_id
1 'polypeptide(L)'
;QQIRQLEKELGVQLFRRNTRSVRLTSAGESFLEPVRTVLDDLDTAVRAARSAGRGEYGRVTIGFAGASSHETLPQLTRAVRAAHPGLELVMTGQTYANTALSRVADGSLDLGFVRLPVTRPGVAHRV
;
A
#
# COMPACT_ATOMS: atom_id res chain seq x y z
N GLN A 1 14.36 -5.75 29.29
CA GLN A 1 13.62 -5.04 30.36
C GLN A 1 12.30 -4.46 29.85
N GLN A 2 12.21 -4.03 28.59
CA GLN A 2 10.99 -3.51 27.94
C GLN A 2 9.74 -4.37 28.13
N ILE A 3 9.81 -5.69 27.91
CA ILE A 3 8.64 -6.59 28.11
C ILE A 3 8.11 -6.54 29.56
N ARG A 4 9.00 -6.54 30.56
CA ARG A 4 8.57 -6.50 31.97
C ARG A 4 7.98 -5.15 32.35
N GLN A 5 8.48 -4.07 31.74
CA GLN A 5 7.93 -2.74 31.92
C GLN A 5 6.52 -2.65 31.32
N LEU A 6 6.32 -3.19 30.11
CA LEU A 6 5.02 -3.31 29.47
C LEU A 6 4.03 -4.15 30.29
N GLU A 7 4.46 -5.32 30.78
CA GLU A 7 3.64 -6.17 31.66
C GLU A 7 3.24 -5.42 32.95
N LYS A 8 4.13 -4.59 33.49
CA LYS A 8 3.86 -3.76 34.68
C LYS A 8 2.85 -2.65 34.37
N GLU A 9 2.96 -2.00 33.21
CA GLU A 9 2.02 -0.95 32.78
C GLU A 9 0.63 -1.52 32.46
N LEU A 10 0.56 -2.71 31.86
CA LEU A 10 -0.70 -3.41 31.56
C LEU A 10 -1.30 -4.12 32.78
N GLY A 11 -0.55 -4.27 33.87
CA GLY A 11 -0.98 -4.99 35.07
C GLY A 11 -1.16 -6.50 34.88
N VAL A 12 -0.66 -7.08 33.78
CA VAL A 12 -0.80 -8.50 33.43
C VAL A 12 0.52 -9.09 32.94
N GLN A 13 0.74 -10.39 33.19
CA GLN A 13 1.85 -11.11 32.58
C GLN A 13 1.46 -11.59 31.17
N LEU A 14 2.24 -11.19 30.17
CA LEU A 14 2.07 -11.62 28.79
C LEU A 14 2.87 -12.90 28.51
N PHE A 15 3.95 -13.14 29.27
CA PHE A 15 4.79 -14.31 29.12
C PHE A 15 4.97 -15.08 30.43
N ARG A 16 4.80 -16.40 30.36
CA ARG A 16 5.29 -17.33 31.38
C ARG A 16 6.71 -17.76 31.02
N ARG A 17 7.63 -17.62 31.97
CA ARG A 17 9.05 -17.99 31.81
C ARG A 17 9.39 -19.11 32.76
N ASN A 18 9.92 -20.22 32.24
CA ASN A 18 10.69 -21.18 33.03
C ASN A 18 12.17 -21.15 32.58
N THR A 19 13.03 -21.88 33.27
CA THR A 19 14.48 -21.93 32.99
C THR A 19 14.86 -22.45 31.60
N ARG A 20 13.94 -23.06 30.85
CA ARG A 20 14.18 -23.68 29.54
C ARG A 20 13.28 -23.16 28.42
N SER A 21 12.23 -22.40 28.72
CA SER A 21 11.22 -21.99 27.75
C SER A 21 10.46 -20.74 28.17
N VAL A 22 10.06 -19.96 27.17
CA VAL A 22 9.18 -18.81 27.30
C VAL A 22 7.96 -19.08 26.45
N ARG A 23 6.76 -18.90 27.02
CA ARG A 23 5.48 -19.07 26.32
C ARG A 23 4.56 -17.90 26.62
N LEU A 24 3.65 -17.60 25.69
CA LEU A 24 2.59 -16.64 25.94
C LEU A 24 1.66 -17.16 27.04
N THR A 25 1.09 -16.24 27.80
CA THR A 25 -0.09 -16.49 28.61
C THR A 25 -1.34 -16.32 27.74
N SER A 26 -2.52 -16.67 28.26
CA SER A 26 -3.78 -16.32 27.60
C SER A 26 -3.92 -14.82 27.36
N ALA A 27 -3.46 -13.98 28.30
CA ALA A 27 -3.40 -12.53 28.10
C ALA A 27 -2.42 -12.14 27.00
N GLY A 28 -1.27 -12.80 26.91
CA GLY A 28 -0.30 -12.63 25.82
C GLY A 28 -0.87 -13.00 24.45
N GLU A 29 -1.62 -14.09 24.35
CA GLU A 29 -2.27 -14.52 23.11
C GLU A 29 -3.37 -13.53 22.68
N SER A 30 -4.23 -13.09 23.61
CA SER A 30 -5.27 -12.10 23.32
C SER A 30 -4.72 -10.71 22.98
N PHE A 31 -3.54 -10.36 23.49
CA PHE A 31 -2.88 -9.08 23.22
C PHE A 31 -2.12 -9.07 21.88
N LEU A 32 -1.64 -10.22 21.42
CA LEU A 32 -0.72 -10.31 20.28
C LEU A 32 -1.33 -9.81 18.97
N GLU A 33 -2.49 -10.35 18.57
CA GLU A 33 -3.09 -10.02 17.27
C GLU A 33 -3.53 -8.55 17.17
N PRO A 34 -4.25 -7.97 18.15
CA PRO A 34 -4.60 -6.55 18.10
C PRO A 34 -3.38 -5.63 18.02
N VAL A 35 -2.31 -5.95 18.75
CA VAL A 35 -1.09 -5.14 18.75
C VAL A 35 -0.35 -5.23 17.43
N ARG A 36 -0.33 -6.39 16.78
CA ARG A 36 0.23 -6.52 15.43
C ARG A 36 -0.49 -5.59 14.46
N THR A 37 -1.82 -5.59 14.47
CA THR A 37 -2.62 -4.68 13.64
C THR A 37 -2.30 -3.21 13.94
N VAL A 38 -2.24 -2.82 15.22
CA VAL A 38 -1.92 -1.44 15.60
C VAL A 38 -0.52 -1.03 15.14
N LEU A 39 0.47 -1.93 15.22
CA LEU A 39 1.82 -1.66 14.74
C LEU A 39 1.85 -1.53 13.21
N ASP A 40 1.13 -2.37 12.48
CA ASP A 40 1.02 -2.29 11.02
C ASP A 40 0.33 -0.99 10.56
N ASP A 41 -0.72 -0.57 11.27
CA ASP A 41 -1.43 0.68 11.04
C ASP A 41 -0.53 1.89 11.34
N LEU A 42 0.21 1.84 12.45
CA LEU A 42 1.19 2.87 12.81
C LEU A 42 2.27 2.98 11.74
N ASP A 43 2.80 1.86 11.27
CA ASP A 43 3.78 1.80 10.19
C ASP A 43 3.23 2.42 8.90
N THR A 44 1.96 2.15 8.59
CA THR A 44 1.25 2.73 7.45
C THR A 44 1.08 4.24 7.61
N ALA A 45 0.69 4.73 8.78
CA ALA A 45 0.57 6.15 9.08
C ALA A 45 1.92 6.87 9.03
N VAL A 46 2.99 6.26 9.57
CA VAL A 46 4.36 6.79 9.51
C VAL A 46 4.85 6.86 8.06
N ARG A 47 4.58 5.82 7.25
CA ARG A 47 4.86 5.84 5.81
C ARG A 47 4.11 6.99 5.14
N ALA A 48 2.79 7.11 5.36
CA ALA A 48 1.99 8.19 4.78
C ALA A 48 2.48 9.59 5.16
N ALA A 49 2.78 9.83 6.44
CA ALA A 49 3.31 11.11 6.92
C ALA A 49 4.68 11.44 6.32
N ARG A 50 5.58 10.46 6.27
CA ARG A 50 6.90 10.60 5.66
C ARG A 50 6.83 10.80 4.14
N SER A 51 5.89 10.14 3.47
CA SER A 51 5.61 10.29 2.04
C SER A 51 5.08 11.68 1.72
N ALA A 52 4.11 12.18 2.50
CA ALA A 52 3.59 13.54 2.36
C ALA A 52 4.67 14.61 2.59
N GLY A 53 5.60 14.38 3.53
CA GLY A 53 6.68 15.32 3.82
C GLY A 53 7.87 15.30 2.84
N ARG A 54 8.02 14.26 2.01
CA ARG A 54 9.20 14.08 1.12
C ARG A 54 8.90 13.97 -0.37
N GLY A 55 7.65 13.81 -0.79
CA GLY A 55 7.25 13.84 -2.20
C GLY A 55 7.75 12.69 -3.10
N GLU A 56 8.43 11.67 -2.55
CA GLU A 56 9.22 10.71 -3.34
C GLU A 56 8.76 9.24 -3.25
N TYR A 57 7.73 8.89 -2.46
CA TYR A 57 7.30 7.50 -2.28
C TYR A 57 5.78 7.36 -2.15
N GLY A 58 5.18 6.46 -2.91
CA GLY A 58 3.73 6.25 -3.00
C GLY A 58 3.34 5.11 -3.94
N ARG A 59 2.07 4.73 -3.93
CA ARG A 59 1.53 3.71 -4.84
C ARG A 59 0.76 4.40 -5.96
N VAL A 60 1.03 4.00 -7.20
CA VAL A 60 0.31 4.49 -8.38
C VAL A 60 -0.32 3.29 -9.07
N THR A 61 -1.65 3.27 -9.11
CA THR A 61 -2.45 2.22 -9.73
C THR A 61 -2.78 2.61 -11.17
N ILE A 62 -2.37 1.77 -12.11
CA ILE A 62 -2.44 2.03 -13.54
C ILE A 62 -3.29 0.95 -14.22
N GLY A 63 -4.37 1.37 -14.87
CA GLY A 63 -5.33 0.50 -15.54
C GLY A 63 -5.05 0.45 -17.02
N PHE A 64 -5.15 -0.73 -17.62
CA PHE A 64 -4.94 -0.90 -19.06
C PHE A 64 -5.82 -1.99 -19.65
N ALA A 65 -6.12 -1.89 -20.95
CA ALA A 65 -6.78 -2.93 -21.71
C ALA A 65 -6.05 -3.23 -23.02
N GLY A 66 -5.82 -4.53 -23.28
CA GLY A 66 -5.39 -5.04 -24.58
C GLY A 66 -3.88 -4.98 -24.86
N ALA A 67 -3.55 -5.29 -26.11
CA ALA A 67 -2.17 -5.49 -26.58
C ALA A 67 -1.36 -4.19 -26.69
N SER A 68 -2.01 -3.04 -26.93
CA SER A 68 -1.36 -1.74 -27.16
C SER A 68 -0.55 -1.22 -25.96
N SER A 69 -0.78 -1.76 -24.76
CA SER A 69 -0.03 -1.40 -23.56
C SER A 69 1.17 -2.32 -23.29
N HIS A 70 1.34 -3.41 -24.04
CA HIS A 70 2.37 -4.42 -23.78
C HIS A 70 3.81 -3.93 -24.09
N GLU A 71 3.99 -2.96 -24.98
CA GLU A 71 5.31 -2.39 -25.27
C GLU A 71 5.63 -1.16 -24.39
N THR A 72 4.64 -0.28 -24.21
CA THR A 72 4.83 0.98 -23.48
C THR A 72 4.91 0.79 -21.96
N LEU A 73 4.08 -0.09 -21.38
CA LEU A 73 4.06 -0.28 -19.92
C LEU A 73 5.38 -0.82 -19.36
N PRO A 74 6.05 -1.83 -19.97
CA PRO A 74 7.35 -2.27 -19.49
C PRO A 74 8.43 -1.18 -19.54
N GLN A 75 8.41 -0.33 -20.58
CA GLN A 75 9.36 0.78 -20.70
C GLN A 75 9.11 1.84 -19.63
N LEU A 76 7.85 2.24 -19.44
CA LEU A 76 7.44 3.17 -18.39
C LEU A 76 7.83 2.63 -17.00
N THR A 77 7.49 1.37 -16.71
CA THR A 77 7.80 0.77 -15.41
C THR A 77 9.29 0.73 -15.14
N ARG A 78 10.12 0.42 -16.15
CA ARG A 78 11.59 0.48 -16.00
C ARG A 78 12.09 1.90 -15.74
N ALA A 79 11.61 2.88 -16.51
CA ALA A 79 12.02 4.28 -16.37
C ALA A 79 11.63 4.84 -15.00
N VAL A 80 10.39 4.61 -14.56
CA VAL A 80 9.90 5.06 -13.25
C VAL A 80 10.64 4.36 -12.12
N ARG A 81 10.90 3.05 -12.23
CA ARG A 81 11.67 2.33 -11.20
C ARG A 81 13.11 2.84 -11.08
N ALA A 82 13.71 3.28 -12.19
CA ALA A 82 15.05 3.86 -12.19
C ALA A 82 15.09 5.29 -11.63
N ALA A 83 14.13 6.13 -12.00
CA ALA A 83 14.06 7.54 -11.59
C ALA A 83 13.44 7.76 -10.20
N HIS A 84 12.52 6.87 -9.80
CA HIS A 84 11.72 6.97 -8.58
C HIS A 84 11.63 5.61 -7.86
N PRO A 85 12.74 5.15 -7.25
CA PRO A 85 12.87 3.77 -6.75
C PRO A 85 11.93 3.36 -5.61
N GLY A 86 11.09 4.23 -5.06
CA GLY A 86 9.93 3.73 -4.32
C GLY A 86 8.64 4.45 -4.53
N LEU A 87 8.40 4.77 -5.80
CA LEU A 87 7.06 4.58 -6.33
C LEU A 87 6.81 3.08 -6.58
N GLU A 88 5.74 2.55 -5.99
CA GLU A 88 5.20 1.25 -6.34
C GLU A 88 4.18 1.42 -7.48
N LEU A 89 4.46 0.82 -8.63
CA LEU A 89 3.51 0.80 -9.73
C LEU A 89 2.67 -0.48 -9.69
N VAL A 90 1.35 -0.32 -9.51
CA VAL A 90 0.41 -1.43 -9.53
C VAL A 90 -0.35 -1.44 -10.84
N MET A 91 -0.18 -2.51 -11.60
CA MET A 91 -0.79 -2.66 -12.93
C MET A 91 -2.09 -3.45 -12.82
N THR A 92 -3.22 -2.88 -13.26
CA THR A 92 -4.52 -3.58 -13.31
C THR A 92 -4.95 -3.80 -14.76
N GLY A 93 -4.95 -5.05 -15.20
CA GLY A 93 -5.38 -5.43 -16.55
C GLY A 93 -6.90 -5.32 -16.77
N GLN A 94 -7.33 -5.67 -17.99
CA GLN A 94 -8.74 -5.72 -18.42
C GLN A 94 -9.57 -4.46 -18.10
N THR A 95 -8.91 -3.30 -18.02
CA THR A 95 -9.52 -2.03 -17.66
C THR A 95 -9.80 -1.24 -18.94
N TYR A 96 -10.96 -1.48 -19.55
CA TYR A 96 -11.39 -0.81 -20.78
C TYR A 96 -11.69 0.68 -20.56
N ALA A 97 -11.72 1.46 -21.63
CA ALA A 97 -11.76 2.93 -21.58
C ALA A 97 -12.81 3.51 -20.62
N ASN A 98 -14.09 3.12 -20.74
CA ASN A 98 -15.15 3.64 -19.87
C ASN A 98 -14.93 3.28 -18.40
N THR A 99 -14.48 2.06 -18.12
CA THR A 99 -14.16 1.61 -16.75
C THR A 99 -12.96 2.37 -16.19
N ALA A 100 -11.92 2.58 -16.99
CA ALA A 100 -10.75 3.37 -16.62
C ALA A 100 -11.15 4.80 -16.25
N LEU A 101 -11.94 5.45 -17.11
CA LEU A 101 -12.39 6.83 -16.91
C LEU A 101 -13.29 6.97 -15.67
N SER A 102 -14.18 6.00 -15.42
CA SER A 102 -14.98 5.98 -14.18
C SER A 102 -14.11 5.86 -12.94
N ARG A 103 -13.16 4.92 -12.95
CA ARG A 103 -12.28 4.67 -11.81
C ARG A 103 -11.28 5.79 -11.54
N VAL A 104 -10.86 6.51 -12.59
CA VAL A 104 -10.07 7.74 -12.43
C VAL A 104 -10.92 8.85 -11.83
N ALA A 105 -12.17 9.00 -12.27
CA ALA A 105 -13.06 10.02 -11.72
C ALA A 105 -13.45 9.77 -10.25
N ASP A 106 -13.54 8.51 -9.82
CA ASP A 106 -13.87 8.14 -8.44
C ASP A 106 -12.64 7.91 -7.53
N GLY A 107 -11.43 8.03 -8.07
CA GLY A 107 -10.17 7.90 -7.33
C GLY A 107 -9.75 6.45 -7.02
N SER A 108 -10.47 5.44 -7.49
CA SER A 108 -10.07 4.02 -7.37
C SER A 108 -9.04 3.57 -8.42
N LEU A 109 -8.64 4.48 -9.31
CA LEU A 109 -7.54 4.34 -10.26
C LEU A 109 -6.82 5.67 -10.45
N ASP A 110 -5.49 5.67 -10.44
CA ASP A 110 -4.72 6.91 -10.60
C ASP A 110 -4.58 7.29 -12.08
N LEU A 111 -4.30 6.31 -12.95
CA LEU A 111 -4.06 6.50 -14.38
C LEU A 111 -4.67 5.38 -15.22
N GLY A 112 -5.17 5.71 -16.41
CA GLY A 112 -5.69 4.74 -17.38
C GLY A 112 -4.98 4.83 -18.74
N PHE A 113 -4.40 3.73 -19.20
CA PHE A 113 -3.95 3.55 -20.58
C PHE A 113 -5.11 3.07 -21.45
N VAL A 114 -5.64 3.99 -22.25
CA VAL A 114 -6.85 3.78 -23.04
C VAL A 114 -6.61 4.18 -24.48
N ARG A 115 -7.39 3.62 -25.40
CA ARG A 115 -7.40 4.07 -26.79
C ARG A 115 -8.25 5.34 -26.90
N LEU A 116 -7.66 6.37 -27.50
CA LEU A 116 -8.34 7.62 -27.82
C LEU A 116 -9.20 7.51 -29.09
N PRO A 117 -10.22 8.38 -29.24
CA PRO A 117 -10.59 9.47 -28.33
C PRO A 117 -11.39 9.02 -27.11
N VAL A 118 -11.28 9.78 -26.01
CA VAL A 118 -12.12 9.62 -24.82
C VAL A 118 -12.64 10.97 -24.35
N THR A 119 -13.88 10.99 -23.86
CA THR A 119 -14.50 12.22 -23.34
C THR A 119 -15.19 11.91 -22.02
N ARG A 120 -14.67 12.46 -20.92
CA ARG A 120 -15.33 12.45 -19.62
C ARG A 120 -15.05 13.76 -18.87
N PRO A 121 -16.08 14.52 -18.45
CA PRO A 121 -15.87 15.70 -17.61
C PRO A 121 -15.10 15.34 -16.34
N GLY A 122 -14.13 16.18 -15.96
CA GLY A 122 -13.31 15.97 -14.78
C GLY A 122 -12.14 15.00 -14.94
N VAL A 123 -11.94 14.40 -16.13
CA VAL A 123 -10.79 13.53 -16.41
C VAL A 123 -9.94 14.15 -17.51
N ALA A 124 -8.68 14.48 -17.17
CA ALA A 124 -7.69 14.95 -18.13
C ALA A 124 -7.08 13.78 -18.92
N HIS A 125 -6.70 14.02 -20.18
CA HIS A 125 -5.98 13.05 -21.01
C HIS A 125 -4.84 13.70 -21.78
N ARG A 126 -3.82 12.91 -22.14
CA ARG A 126 -2.66 13.32 -22.94
C ARG A 126 -2.26 12.19 -23.91
N VAL A 127 -1.61 12.56 -25.02
CA VAL A 127 -1.05 11.67 -26.05
C VAL A 127 0.47 11.71 -25.97
#